data_AF-A0A967ZL07-F1
#
_entry.id   AF-A0A967ZL07-F1
#
_cell.length_a   1.000
_cell.length_b   1.000
_cell.length_c   1.000
_cell.angle_alpha   90.00
_cell.angle_beta   90.00
_cell.angle_gamma   90.00
#
_symmetry.space_group_name_H-M   'P 1'
#
loop_
_entity.id
_entity.type
_entity.pdbx_description
1 polymer ?
#
loop_
_entity_poly.entity_id
_entity_poly.type
_entity_poly.pdbx_seq_one_letter_code
_entity_poly.pdbx_strand_id
1 'polypeptide(L)'
;MADLHVIMTSTRTGVGGQEYRLDFIGREGQAGYEDQILWQSLPTDTDRERLDGITHALGLGLARFGATAGYRDLVRLEGPDPETTGAGTR
;
A
#
# COMPACT_ATOMS: atom_id res chain seq x y z
N MET A 1 -15.23 -9.56 -14.65
CA MET A 1 -15.64 -8.32 -13.95
C MET A 1 -14.76 -8.21 -12.71
N ALA A 2 -14.34 -7.01 -12.33
CA ALA A 2 -13.45 -6.80 -11.18
C ALA A 2 -14.16 -5.87 -10.18
N ASP A 3 -14.08 -6.20 -8.89
CA ASP A 3 -14.73 -5.46 -7.80
C ASP A 3 -13.92 -4.24 -7.33
N LEU A 4 -12.66 -4.13 -7.78
CA LEU A 4 -11.72 -3.09 -7.40
C LEU A 4 -10.81 -2.74 -8.58
N HIS A 5 -10.65 -1.45 -8.85
CA HIS A 5 -9.60 -0.93 -9.72
C HIS A 5 -8.55 -0.20 -8.88
N VAL A 6 -7.28 -0.40 -9.22
CA VAL A 6 -6.17 0.33 -8.61
C VAL A 6 -5.44 1.10 -9.71
N ILE A 7 -5.31 2.40 -9.54
CA ILE A 7 -4.53 3.26 -10.43
C ILE A 7 -3.33 3.77 -9.66
N MET A 8 -2.14 3.50 -10.18
CA MET A 8 -0.91 4.02 -9.61
C MET A 8 -0.34 5.10 -10.52
N THR A 9 -0.04 6.26 -9.93
CA THR A 9 0.66 7.36 -10.60
C THR A 9 1.96 7.65 -9.88
N SER A 10 3.01 7.96 -10.63
CA SER A 10 4.30 8.35 -10.06
C SER A 10 4.70 9.74 -10.57
N THR A 11 5.18 10.59 -9.66
CA THR A 11 5.63 11.94 -9.96
C THR A 11 6.99 12.18 -9.32
N ARG A 12 7.92 12.77 -10.08
CA ARG A 12 9.22 13.16 -9.53
C ARG A 12 9.07 14.34 -8.59
N THR A 13 9.64 14.25 -7.40
CA THR A 13 9.68 15.34 -6.42
C THR A 13 10.84 16.30 -6.73
N GLY A 14 10.73 17.55 -6.27
CA GLY A 14 11.74 18.59 -6.54
C GLY A 14 13.13 18.32 -5.95
N VAL A 15 13.25 17.38 -5.01
CA VAL A 15 14.52 16.99 -4.36
C VAL A 15 15.12 15.69 -4.92
N GLY A 16 14.53 15.12 -5.98
CA GLY A 16 15.06 13.93 -6.68
C GLY A 16 14.46 12.59 -6.23
N GLY A 17 13.56 12.58 -5.25
CA GLY A 17 12.76 11.41 -4.87
C GLY A 17 11.53 11.23 -5.77
N GLN A 18 10.73 10.21 -5.52
CA GLN A 18 9.52 9.92 -6.28
C GLN A 18 8.31 9.83 -5.34
N GLU A 19 7.20 10.44 -5.71
CA GLU A 19 5.92 10.26 -5.03
C GLU A 19 5.06 9.30 -5.84
N TYR A 20 4.48 8.32 -5.14
CA TYR A 20 3.56 7.33 -5.67
C TYR A 20 2.20 7.54 -5.03
N ARG A 21 1.19 7.73 -5.87
CA ARG A 21 -0.21 7.78 -5.46
C ARG A 21 -0.92 6.54 -5.98
N LEU A 22 -1.52 5.79 -5.07
CA LEU A 22 -2.34 4.61 -5.34
C LEU A 22 -3.79 4.98 -5.03
N ASP A 23 -4.61 5.04 -6.07
CA ASP A 23 -6.05 5.31 -5.97
C ASP A 23 -6.81 3.98 -6.10
N PHE A 24 -7.59 3.63 -5.07
CA PHE A 24 -8.38 2.41 -4.98
C PHE A 24 -9.85 2.76 -5.20
N ILE A 25 -10.43 2.24 -6.29
CA ILE A 25 -11.78 2.57 -6.72
C ILE A 25 -12.62 1.29 -6.74
N GLY A 26 -13.56 1.19 -5.82
CA GLY A 26 -14.50 0.08 -5.78
C GLY A 26 -15.44 0.10 -6.98
N ARG A 27 -15.85 -1.09 -7.41
CA ARG A 27 -16.80 -1.31 -8.51
C ARG A 27 -17.94 -2.21 -8.04
N GLU A 28 -19.00 -2.29 -8.84
CA GLU A 28 -20.16 -3.16 -8.57
C GLU A 28 -20.75 -2.93 -7.17
N GLY A 29 -20.80 -3.97 -6.32
CA GLY A 29 -21.28 -3.90 -4.95
C GLY A 29 -20.50 -2.96 -4.03
N GLN A 30 -19.34 -2.47 -4.48
CA GLN A 30 -18.45 -1.59 -3.74
C GLN A 30 -18.28 -0.22 -4.44
N ALA A 31 -19.20 0.17 -5.33
CA ALA A 31 -19.09 1.41 -6.12
C ALA A 31 -18.95 2.73 -5.31
N GLY A 32 -19.25 2.71 -4.01
CA GLY A 32 -19.02 3.85 -3.10
C GLY A 32 -17.69 3.81 -2.34
N TYR A 33 -16.85 2.80 -2.55
CA TYR A 33 -15.55 2.69 -1.92
C TYR A 33 -14.50 3.48 -2.70
N GLU A 34 -13.86 4.42 -2.01
CA GLU A 34 -12.68 5.14 -2.49
C GLU A 34 -11.65 5.18 -1.35
N ASP A 35 -10.40 4.85 -1.67
CA ASP A 35 -9.26 5.02 -0.75
C ASP A 35 -8.04 5.49 -1.54
N GLN A 36 -7.16 6.20 -0.86
CA GLN A 36 -5.93 6.73 -1.45
C GLN A 36 -4.76 6.51 -0.51
N ILE A 37 -3.67 5.99 -1.06
CA ILE A 37 -2.40 5.88 -0.36
C ILE A 37 -1.35 6.68 -1.11
N LEU A 38 -0.69 7.59 -0.38
CA LEU A 38 0.50 8.31 -0.84
C LEU A 38 1.73 7.68 -0.19
N TRP A 39 2.72 7.35 -1.00
CA TRP A 39 4.01 6.84 -0.55
C TRP A 39 5.13 7.58 -1.28
N GLN A 40 6.19 7.95 -0.57
CA GLN A 40 7.31 8.72 -1.11
C GLN A 40 8.60 7.94 -0.97
N SER A 41 9.38 7.88 -2.04
CA SER A 41 10.75 7.37 -2.05
C SER A 41 11.75 8.52 -1.90
N LEU A 42 12.86 8.22 -1.25
CA LEU A 42 14.02 9.11 -1.20
C LEU A 42 14.84 9.02 -2.51
N PRO A 43 15.66 10.02 -2.82
CA PRO A 43 16.58 9.97 -3.97
C PRO A 43 17.63 8.86 -3.85
N THR A 44 17.93 8.45 -2.62
CA THR A 44 18.92 7.42 -2.28
C THR A 44 18.35 6.01 -2.27
N ASP A 45 17.03 5.87 -2.34
CA ASP A 45 16.38 4.56 -2.31
C ASP A 45 16.72 3.78 -3.57
N THR A 46 17.19 2.56 -3.35
CA THR A 46 17.37 1.57 -4.40
C THR A 46 16.03 1.15 -5.00
N ASP A 47 16.06 0.55 -6.19
CA ASP A 47 14.84 0.05 -6.82
C ASP A 47 14.16 -1.05 -5.99
N ARG A 48 14.93 -1.84 -5.22
CA ARG A 48 14.36 -2.85 -4.31
C ARG A 48 13.58 -2.19 -3.18
N GLU A 49 14.19 -1.23 -2.47
CA GLU A 49 13.51 -0.51 -1.39
C GLU A 49 12.25 0.21 -1.89
N ARG A 50 12.31 0.74 -3.12
CA ARG A 50 11.15 1.35 -3.77
C ARG A 50 10.04 0.35 -4.06
N LEU A 51 10.37 -0.81 -4.61
CA LEU A 51 9.40 -1.88 -4.89
C LEU A 51 8.81 -2.45 -3.59
N ASP A 52 9.61 -2.61 -2.54
CA ASP A 52 9.14 -3.08 -1.24
C ASP A 52 8.15 -2.09 -0.62
N GLY A 53 8.45 -0.78 -0.69
CA GLY A 53 7.57 0.28 -0.22
C GLY A 53 6.22 0.32 -0.97
N ILE A 54 6.25 0.24 -2.31
CA ILE A 54 5.04 0.20 -3.14
C ILE A 54 4.23 -1.07 -2.86
N THR A 55 4.88 -2.23 -2.72
CA THR A 55 4.22 -3.50 -2.42
C THR A 55 3.52 -3.45 -1.06
N HIS A 56 4.19 -2.86 -0.06
CA HIS A 56 3.60 -2.66 1.25
C HIS A 56 2.39 -1.73 1.21
N ALA A 57 2.49 -0.59 0.52
CA ALA A 57 1.38 0.35 0.33
C ALA A 57 0.19 -0.31 -0.38
N LEU A 58 0.44 -1.10 -1.43
CA LEU A 58 -0.58 -1.86 -2.13
C LEU A 58 -1.27 -2.87 -1.19
N GLY A 59 -0.50 -3.61 -0.41
CA GLY A 59 -1.02 -4.56 0.58
C GLY A 59 -1.93 -3.91 1.61
N LEU A 60 -1.58 -2.73 2.12
CA LEU A 60 -2.41 -1.96 3.05
C LEU A 60 -3.75 -1.53 2.42
N GLY A 61 -3.74 -1.04 1.18
CA GLY A 61 -4.98 -0.63 0.50
C GLY A 61 -5.90 -1.82 0.21
N LEU A 62 -5.33 -2.95 -0.22
CA LEU A 62 -6.08 -4.19 -0.42
C LEU A 62 -6.66 -4.73 0.89
N ALA A 63 -5.91 -4.65 1.99
CA ALA A 63 -6.38 -5.05 3.31
C ALA A 63 -7.57 -4.21 3.79
N ARG A 64 -7.51 -2.89 3.62
CA ARG A 64 -8.58 -1.96 3.96
C ARG A 64 -9.83 -2.20 3.13
N PHE A 65 -9.68 -2.42 1.83
CA PHE A 65 -10.78 -2.80 0.96
C PHE A 65 -11.42 -4.11 1.42
N GLY A 66 -10.60 -5.14 1.68
CA GLY A 66 -11.04 -6.44 2.18
C GLY A 66 -11.88 -6.33 3.45
N ALA A 67 -11.40 -5.56 4.43
CA ALA A 67 -12.09 -5.32 5.69
C ALA A 67 -13.42 -4.56 5.51
N THR A 68 -13.47 -3.59 4.59
CA THR A 68 -14.64 -2.73 4.37
C THR A 68 -15.71 -3.41 3.54
N ALA A 69 -15.32 -4.12 2.48
CA ALA A 69 -16.22 -4.85 1.60
C ALA A 69 -16.76 -6.16 2.24
N GLY A 70 -16.30 -6.51 3.44
CA GLY A 70 -16.80 -7.66 4.17
C GLY A 70 -16.25 -9.00 3.69
N TYR A 71 -15.15 -9.00 2.93
CA TYR A 71 -14.38 -10.21 2.59
C TYR A 71 -13.64 -10.74 3.82
N ARG A 72 -14.41 -11.25 4.79
CA ARG A 72 -13.87 -11.93 5.96
C ARG A 72 -13.29 -13.28 5.50
N ASP A 73 -12.15 -13.67 6.05
CA ASP A 73 -11.42 -14.93 5.78
C ASP A 73 -10.54 -15.00 4.52
N LEU A 74 -10.49 -13.97 3.66
CA LEU A 74 -9.58 -13.92 2.49
C LEU A 74 -8.28 -13.14 2.73
N VAL A 75 -8.25 -12.28 3.76
CA VAL A 75 -7.11 -11.41 4.05
C VAL A 75 -6.47 -11.82 5.37
N ARG A 76 -5.26 -12.38 5.29
CA ARG A 76 -4.39 -12.62 6.45
C ARG A 76 -3.33 -11.53 6.49
N LEU A 77 -3.37 -10.71 7.53
CA LEU A 77 -2.36 -9.68 7.79
C LEU A 77 -1.31 -10.27 8.72
N GLU A 78 -0.12 -10.52 8.20
CA GLU A 78 1.05 -10.88 9.00
C GLU A 78 1.93 -9.64 9.14
N GLY A 79 2.03 -9.10 10.36
CA GLY A 79 3.01 -8.07 10.68
C GLY A 79 4.34 -8.71 11.10
N PRO A 80 5.47 -8.00 10.98
CA PRO A 80 6.71 -8.45 11.58
C PRO A 80 6.53 -8.62 13.09
N ASP A 81 7.13 -9.67 13.67
CA ASP A 81 7.08 -9.92 15.11
C ASP A 81 7.56 -8.68 15.88
N PRO A 82 6.77 -8.16 16.84
CA PRO A 82 7.13 -6.96 17.58
C PRO A 82 8.45 -7.13 18.37
N GLU A 83 8.88 -8.37 18.61
CA GLU A 83 10.13 -8.69 19.29
C GLU A 83 11.38 -8.43 18.42
N THR A 84 11.25 -8.41 17.09
CA THR A 84 12.38 -8.13 16.18
C THR A 84 12.75 -6.64 16.15
N THR A 85 11.84 -5.74 16.54
CA THR A 85 12.12 -4.30 16.62
C THR A 85 12.83 -3.89 17.92
N GLY A 86 12.93 -4.77 18.92
CA GLY A 86 13.52 -4.47 20.24
C GLY A 86 14.90 -5.07 20.53
N ALA A 87 15.38 -6.03 19.73
CA ALA A 87 16.62 -6.77 20.03
C ALA A 87 17.88 -6.08 19.45
N GLY A 88 18.10 -4.82 19.85
CA GLY A 88 19.21 -4.00 19.39
C GLY A 88 19.78 -3.09 20.48
N THR A 89 19.81 -3.51 21.75
CA THR A 89 20.62 -2.86 22.78
C THR A 89 20.93 -3.84 23.92
N ARG A 90 22.05 -4.55 23.84
CA ARG A 90 23.13 -4.51 24.84
C ARG A 90 24.31 -5.40 24.43
#